data_AF-A0A231RML3-F1
#
_entry.id   AF-A0A231RML3-F1
#
_cell.length_a   1.000
_cell.length_b   1.000
_cell.length_c   1.000
_cell.angle_alpha   90.00
_cell.angle_beta   90.00
_cell.angle_gamma   90.00
#
_symmetry.space_group_name_H-M   'P 1'
#
loop_
_entity.id
_entity.type
_entity.pdbx_description
1 polymer ?
#
loop_
_entity_poly.entity_id
_entity_poly.type
_entity_poly.pdbx_seq_one_letter_code
_entity_poly.pdbx_strand_id
1 'polypeptide(L)'
;MEKRANGSYLTEAPSSWTILQQEADGYAELTLRGIWHAEGDYELARAQVYARVVREDDGRLVLTWTPGVMEEGRRWTATLRVPAGGLYRVETCLRVRQDDPAMEWPMRGDMIHHLGVGDLWIIAGQSNAAGYGRGPCDDRPEPGVHMLRLNGQWDMASHPLNDPTDTLFAPNREWSNPGHSPFLLFGKRLKAELGYPIGLIPAALGGSHLRSWNPEEQGELYRNMLEIAAAAGSRLKGLLWYQGCSDANMPETDESATYLERFGAFVRHLREDFGDDSLPVLTVQLNRLIGWETGDELDRCWGRVREAQKEAALRLPGVYVVPSLDCGVCDNIHNGPDGNRLIGERLAAAALGGVYERRGYERHRAPRASAASIRQSEETGTFEIVLRFSDVSGQLLAHTKEEVFTAEDEHGRIEVTEWRVTGETEIVLALSREPSGETFVHGAYETNPAYYVPFDDESRLPMLAFYRLQAE
;
A
#
# COMPACT_ATOMS: atom_id res chain seq x y z
N MET A 1 -34.04 -33.93 8.46
CA MET A 1 -33.52 -33.37 7.20
C MET A 1 -34.41 -32.20 6.84
N GLU A 2 -33.90 -30.98 6.84
CA GLU A 2 -34.63 -29.84 6.27
C GLU A 2 -34.94 -30.14 4.80
N LYS A 3 -36.21 -29.98 4.41
CA LYS A 3 -36.62 -30.05 3.00
C LYS A 3 -36.00 -28.86 2.28
N ARG A 4 -35.00 -29.10 1.43
CA ARG A 4 -34.44 -28.08 0.54
C ARG A 4 -35.40 -27.86 -0.63
N ALA A 5 -35.56 -26.62 -1.06
CA ALA A 5 -36.30 -26.32 -2.28
C ALA A 5 -35.56 -26.87 -3.52
N ASN A 6 -36.24 -26.98 -4.65
CA ASN A 6 -35.60 -27.36 -5.90
C ASN A 6 -34.67 -26.24 -6.40
N GLY A 7 -33.46 -26.58 -6.84
CA GLY A 7 -32.45 -25.64 -7.33
C GLY A 7 -31.01 -26.09 -7.13
N SER A 8 -30.07 -25.22 -7.50
CA SER A 8 -28.64 -25.36 -7.15
C SER A 8 -28.30 -24.55 -5.89
N TYR A 9 -27.36 -25.06 -5.11
CA TYR A 9 -26.89 -24.47 -3.87
C TYR A 9 -25.37 -24.45 -3.85
N LEU A 10 -24.77 -23.30 -3.57
CA LEU A 10 -23.31 -23.18 -3.45
C LEU A 10 -22.85 -23.73 -2.10
N THR A 11 -21.75 -24.48 -2.12
CA THR A 11 -21.07 -24.98 -0.92
C THR A 11 -19.66 -24.42 -0.78
N GLU A 12 -19.04 -24.03 -1.90
CA GLU A 12 -17.74 -23.38 -1.94
C GLU A 12 -17.76 -22.36 -3.08
N ALA A 13 -17.61 -21.08 -2.72
CA ALA A 13 -17.51 -19.97 -3.65
C ALA A 13 -16.97 -18.74 -2.89
N PRO A 14 -16.43 -17.73 -3.60
CA PRO A 14 -16.20 -16.42 -3.01
C PRO A 14 -17.48 -15.85 -2.38
N SER A 15 -17.33 -15.09 -1.30
CA SER A 15 -18.45 -14.38 -0.69
C SER A 15 -18.82 -13.16 -1.54
N SER A 16 -19.97 -12.54 -1.22
CA SER A 16 -20.29 -11.24 -1.83
C SER A 16 -19.22 -10.21 -1.43
N TRP A 17 -19.04 -9.18 -2.27
CA TRP A 17 -17.98 -8.16 -2.13
C TRP A 17 -16.54 -8.63 -2.38
N THR A 18 -16.28 -9.92 -2.59
CA THR A 18 -14.92 -10.37 -2.89
C THR A 18 -14.37 -9.72 -4.16
N ILE A 19 -13.11 -9.28 -4.10
CA ILE A 19 -12.32 -8.95 -5.28
C ILE A 19 -11.38 -10.13 -5.55
N LEU A 20 -11.43 -10.67 -6.76
CA LEU A 20 -10.48 -11.68 -7.21
C LEU A 20 -9.27 -10.97 -7.84
N GLN A 21 -8.06 -11.37 -7.44
CA GLN A 21 -6.83 -10.91 -8.09
C GLN A 21 -6.85 -11.37 -9.56
N GLN A 22 -6.74 -10.43 -10.48
CA GLN A 22 -6.58 -10.70 -11.90
C GLN A 22 -5.15 -11.15 -12.21
N GLU A 23 -5.02 -11.94 -13.28
CA GLU A 23 -3.75 -12.28 -13.91
C GLU A 23 -3.28 -11.16 -14.85
N ALA A 24 -2.06 -11.29 -15.37
CA ALA A 24 -1.46 -10.32 -16.28
C ALA A 24 -2.26 -10.09 -17.58
N ASP A 25 -3.16 -11.01 -17.95
CA ASP A 25 -4.01 -10.88 -19.13
C ASP A 25 -5.36 -10.18 -18.85
N GLY A 26 -5.60 -9.75 -17.61
CA GLY A 26 -6.81 -9.05 -17.21
C GLY A 26 -8.01 -9.96 -16.94
N TYR A 27 -7.78 -11.21 -16.54
CA TYR A 27 -8.84 -12.16 -16.14
C TYR A 27 -8.53 -12.81 -14.79
N ALA A 28 -9.56 -13.31 -14.11
CA ALA A 28 -9.42 -14.19 -12.96
C ALA A 28 -10.23 -15.49 -13.15
N GLU A 29 -9.77 -16.56 -12.53
CA GLU A 29 -10.52 -17.81 -12.46
C GLU A 29 -11.45 -17.81 -11.23
N LEU A 30 -12.75 -17.97 -11.48
CA LEU A 30 -13.77 -18.14 -10.45
C LEU A 30 -14.19 -19.60 -10.42
N THR A 31 -13.85 -20.30 -9.34
CA THR A 31 -14.32 -21.68 -9.11
C THR A 31 -15.54 -21.68 -8.19
N LEU A 32 -16.57 -22.40 -8.60
CA LEU A 32 -17.82 -22.60 -7.88
C LEU A 32 -18.02 -24.09 -7.65
N ARG A 33 -18.36 -24.48 -6.43
CA ARG A 33 -18.82 -25.83 -6.12
C ARG A 33 -20.13 -25.77 -5.37
N GLY A 34 -20.94 -26.79 -5.60
CA GLY A 34 -22.22 -26.86 -4.94
C GLY A 34 -22.86 -28.23 -5.00
N ILE A 35 -24.08 -28.25 -4.49
CA ILE A 35 -24.99 -29.36 -4.66
C ILE A 35 -26.22 -28.88 -5.41
N TRP A 36 -26.98 -29.83 -5.95
CA TRP A 36 -28.27 -29.53 -6.55
C TRP A 36 -29.35 -30.47 -6.02
N HIS A 37 -30.57 -29.98 -6.00
CA HIS A 37 -31.72 -30.72 -5.51
C HIS A 37 -32.90 -30.52 -6.46
N ALA A 38 -33.55 -31.63 -6.82
CA ALA A 38 -34.83 -31.62 -7.50
C ALA A 38 -35.67 -32.81 -6.99
N GLU A 39 -36.90 -32.52 -6.61
CA GLU A 39 -37.97 -33.45 -6.24
C GLU A 39 -39.23 -33.15 -7.07
N GLY A 40 -39.84 -34.18 -7.66
CA GLY A 40 -41.00 -34.08 -8.54
C GLY A 40 -40.87 -34.99 -9.78
N ASP A 41 -41.78 -34.84 -10.73
CA ASP A 41 -41.75 -35.56 -12.01
C ASP A 41 -40.77 -34.88 -12.98
N TYR A 42 -39.48 -35.05 -12.71
CA TYR A 42 -38.37 -34.45 -13.47
C TYR A 42 -37.41 -35.52 -13.99
N GLU A 43 -36.83 -35.29 -15.18
CA GLU A 43 -35.80 -36.15 -15.75
C GLU A 43 -34.44 -35.89 -15.06
N LEU A 44 -34.25 -36.43 -13.86
CA LEU A 44 -33.04 -36.22 -13.05
C LEU A 44 -31.75 -36.67 -13.76
N ALA A 45 -31.84 -37.64 -14.68
CA ALA A 45 -30.70 -38.08 -15.50
C ALA A 45 -30.19 -36.99 -16.46
N ARG A 46 -30.98 -35.94 -16.72
CA ARG A 46 -30.63 -34.80 -17.57
C ARG A 46 -30.42 -33.51 -16.78
N ALA A 47 -30.34 -33.60 -15.46
CA ALA A 47 -30.05 -32.47 -14.61
C ALA A 47 -28.70 -31.85 -14.97
N GLN A 48 -28.67 -30.53 -15.13
CA GLN A 48 -27.47 -29.78 -15.44
C GLN A 48 -27.49 -28.45 -14.69
N VAL A 49 -26.45 -28.18 -13.92
CA VAL A 49 -26.24 -26.86 -13.31
C VAL A 49 -25.50 -25.95 -14.29
N TYR A 50 -25.91 -24.70 -14.35
CA TYR A 50 -25.27 -23.65 -15.12
C TYR A 50 -24.88 -22.48 -14.22
N ALA A 51 -23.82 -21.78 -14.59
CA ALA A 51 -23.44 -20.52 -13.99
C ALA A 51 -23.26 -19.44 -15.07
N ARG A 52 -23.58 -18.20 -14.75
CA ARG A 52 -23.33 -17.03 -15.63
C ARG A 52 -22.83 -15.85 -14.82
N VAL A 53 -22.27 -14.87 -15.51
CA VAL A 53 -21.79 -13.62 -14.91
C VAL A 53 -22.46 -12.45 -15.62
N VAL A 54 -23.03 -11.55 -14.82
CA VAL A 54 -23.78 -10.39 -15.29
C VAL A 54 -23.24 -9.15 -14.59
N ARG A 55 -23.15 -8.03 -15.30
CA ARG A 55 -22.79 -6.75 -14.69
C ARG A 55 -23.98 -6.17 -13.92
N GLU A 56 -23.74 -5.71 -12.69
CA GLU A 56 -24.83 -5.27 -11.80
C GLU A 56 -25.38 -3.89 -12.15
N ASP A 57 -24.57 -3.03 -12.75
CA ASP A 57 -24.94 -1.63 -13.06
C ASP A 57 -26.02 -1.53 -14.16
N ASP A 58 -25.99 -2.41 -15.15
CA ASP A 58 -26.88 -2.35 -16.31
C ASP A 58 -27.39 -3.71 -16.81
N GLY A 59 -27.06 -4.79 -16.11
CA GLY A 59 -27.55 -6.13 -16.43
C GLY A 59 -26.95 -6.75 -17.68
N ARG A 60 -25.89 -6.15 -18.28
CA ARG A 60 -25.25 -6.75 -19.45
C ARG A 60 -24.57 -8.08 -19.09
N LEU A 61 -24.77 -9.04 -19.98
CA LEU A 61 -24.15 -10.36 -19.88
C LEU A 61 -22.64 -10.25 -20.11
N VAL A 62 -21.86 -10.78 -19.16
CA VAL A 62 -20.40 -10.86 -19.25
C VAL A 62 -19.98 -12.26 -19.69
N LEU A 63 -20.52 -13.29 -19.03
CA LEU A 63 -20.40 -14.69 -19.42
C LEU A 63 -21.81 -15.27 -19.53
N THR A 64 -22.08 -15.98 -20.61
CA THR A 64 -23.34 -16.71 -20.79
C THR A 64 -23.42 -17.93 -19.89
N TRP A 65 -24.59 -18.58 -19.84
CA TRP A 65 -24.81 -19.82 -19.12
C TRP A 65 -23.79 -20.87 -19.53
N THR A 66 -22.86 -21.14 -18.62
CA THR A 66 -21.78 -22.10 -18.78
C THR A 66 -22.11 -23.34 -17.97
N PRO A 67 -22.13 -24.55 -18.58
CA PRO A 67 -22.46 -25.78 -17.87
C PRO A 67 -21.37 -26.13 -16.86
N GLY A 68 -21.77 -26.48 -15.63
CA GLY A 68 -20.89 -27.12 -14.67
C GLY A 68 -20.63 -28.59 -14.99
N VAL A 69 -19.56 -29.14 -14.43
CA VAL A 69 -19.31 -30.59 -14.39
C VAL A 69 -20.20 -31.19 -13.32
N MET A 70 -21.07 -32.12 -13.72
CA MET A 70 -21.97 -32.84 -12.81
C MET A 70 -21.21 -34.02 -12.17
N GLU A 71 -21.29 -34.15 -10.85
CA GLU A 71 -20.56 -35.13 -10.07
C GLU A 71 -21.50 -36.09 -9.31
N GLU A 72 -20.95 -37.22 -8.84
CA GLU A 72 -21.68 -38.15 -7.99
C GLU A 72 -22.22 -37.49 -6.72
N GLY A 73 -23.35 -38.00 -6.23
CA GLY A 73 -24.00 -37.49 -5.01
C GLY A 73 -24.69 -36.14 -5.18
N ARG A 74 -25.13 -35.81 -6.41
CA ARG A 74 -25.75 -34.52 -6.77
C ARG A 74 -24.86 -33.30 -6.49
N ARG A 75 -23.55 -33.48 -6.68
CA ARG A 75 -22.58 -32.40 -6.61
C ARG A 75 -22.33 -31.82 -8.00
N TRP A 76 -21.77 -30.62 -8.05
CA TRP A 76 -21.34 -29.99 -9.28
C TRP A 76 -20.19 -29.02 -9.02
N THR A 77 -19.36 -28.82 -10.05
CA THR A 77 -18.26 -27.86 -10.06
C THR A 77 -18.30 -27.04 -11.35
N ALA A 78 -18.03 -25.75 -11.31
CA ALA A 78 -17.81 -24.92 -12.50
C ALA A 78 -16.62 -23.99 -12.30
N THR A 79 -15.83 -23.78 -13.36
CA THR A 79 -14.74 -22.81 -13.38
C THR A 79 -15.02 -21.81 -14.49
N LEU A 80 -15.11 -20.53 -14.13
CA LEU A 80 -15.42 -19.43 -15.04
C LEU A 80 -14.20 -18.53 -15.16
N ARG A 81 -13.85 -18.10 -16.39
CA ARG A 81 -12.80 -17.10 -16.62
C ARG A 81 -13.44 -15.73 -16.76
N VAL A 82 -13.32 -14.89 -15.74
CA VAL A 82 -14.04 -13.63 -15.62
C VAL A 82 -13.09 -12.46 -15.91
N PRO A 83 -13.44 -11.53 -16.82
CA PRO A 83 -12.58 -10.38 -17.13
C PRO A 83 -12.51 -9.40 -15.94
N ALA A 84 -11.44 -8.63 -15.89
CA ALA A 84 -11.28 -7.50 -14.99
C ALA A 84 -12.43 -6.50 -15.15
N GLY A 85 -12.93 -6.03 -14.00
CA GLY A 85 -14.10 -5.17 -13.92
C GLY A 85 -15.09 -5.65 -12.87
N GLY A 86 -16.31 -5.16 -13.00
CA GLY A 86 -17.38 -5.34 -12.04
C GLY A 86 -18.03 -4.00 -11.68
N LEU A 87 -18.98 -3.97 -10.75
CA LEU A 87 -19.37 -5.11 -9.92
C LEU A 87 -20.24 -6.12 -10.70
N TYR A 88 -19.99 -7.39 -10.44
CA TYR A 88 -20.65 -8.51 -11.08
C TYR A 88 -21.59 -9.24 -10.11
N ARG A 89 -22.69 -9.74 -10.67
CA ARG A 89 -23.53 -10.76 -10.07
C ARG A 89 -23.23 -12.09 -10.75
N VAL A 90 -22.86 -13.08 -9.95
CA VAL A 90 -22.76 -14.48 -10.40
C VAL A 90 -24.08 -15.13 -10.12
N GLU A 91 -24.65 -15.79 -11.12
CA GLU A 91 -25.93 -16.47 -10.99
C GLU A 91 -25.75 -17.95 -11.31
N THR A 92 -26.32 -18.82 -10.49
CA THR A 92 -26.42 -20.25 -10.79
C THR A 92 -27.87 -20.62 -11.06
N CYS A 93 -28.09 -21.67 -11.84
CA CYS A 93 -29.40 -22.26 -12.03
C CYS A 93 -29.31 -23.75 -12.31
N LEU A 94 -30.42 -24.47 -12.09
CA LEU A 94 -30.55 -25.88 -12.37
C LEU A 94 -31.55 -26.10 -13.51
N ARG A 95 -31.11 -26.75 -14.58
CA ARG A 95 -31.98 -27.23 -15.66
C ARG A 95 -32.28 -28.72 -15.46
N VAL A 96 -33.56 -29.06 -15.37
CA VAL A 96 -34.07 -30.45 -15.32
C VAL A 96 -35.11 -30.76 -16.39
N ARG A 97 -35.45 -29.78 -17.23
CA ARG A 97 -36.40 -29.89 -18.34
C ARG A 97 -35.74 -29.43 -19.65
N GLN A 98 -36.03 -30.10 -20.76
CA GLN A 98 -35.49 -29.75 -22.10
C GLN A 98 -36.50 -29.02 -22.99
N ASP A 99 -37.77 -28.93 -22.58
CA ASP A 99 -38.79 -28.16 -23.32
C ASP A 99 -38.64 -26.63 -23.16
N ASP A 100 -37.69 -26.18 -22.34
CA ASP A 100 -37.18 -24.81 -22.28
C ASP A 100 -35.80 -24.72 -22.96
N PRO A 101 -35.74 -24.64 -24.30
CA PRO A 101 -34.47 -24.52 -25.02
C PRO A 101 -33.80 -23.14 -24.80
N ALA A 102 -34.55 -22.15 -24.32
CA ALA A 102 -34.08 -20.78 -24.17
C ALA A 102 -33.36 -20.52 -22.83
N MET A 103 -33.40 -21.46 -21.88
CA MET A 103 -32.97 -21.22 -20.49
C MET A 103 -33.70 -20.00 -19.90
N GLU A 104 -34.97 -19.82 -20.26
CA GLU A 104 -35.73 -18.64 -19.87
C GLU A 104 -36.28 -18.77 -18.44
N TRP A 105 -36.66 -19.99 -18.04
CA TRP A 105 -37.23 -20.30 -16.73
C TRP A 105 -36.58 -21.53 -16.06
N PRO A 106 -35.24 -21.60 -15.93
CA PRO A 106 -34.58 -22.67 -15.20
C PRO A 106 -34.92 -22.58 -13.70
N MET A 107 -34.76 -23.68 -12.97
CA MET A 107 -34.91 -23.65 -11.51
C MET A 107 -33.83 -22.76 -10.91
N ARG A 108 -34.16 -22.04 -9.84
CA ARG A 108 -33.23 -21.11 -9.19
C ARG A 108 -31.93 -21.78 -8.76
N GLY A 109 -30.90 -20.95 -8.64
CA GLY A 109 -29.70 -21.26 -7.88
C GLY A 109 -29.36 -20.15 -6.91
N ASP A 110 -28.26 -20.31 -6.19
CA ASP A 110 -27.68 -19.24 -5.39
C ASP A 110 -27.01 -18.19 -6.29
N MET A 111 -26.89 -16.97 -5.75
CA MET A 111 -26.26 -15.83 -6.38
C MET A 111 -25.16 -15.27 -5.48
N ILE A 112 -24.13 -14.69 -6.11
CA ILE A 112 -23.07 -13.94 -5.43
C ILE A 112 -23.14 -12.50 -5.96
N HIS A 113 -23.19 -11.53 -5.06
CA HIS A 113 -23.32 -10.12 -5.39
C HIS A 113 -22.03 -9.35 -5.21
N HIS A 114 -21.91 -8.22 -5.90
CA HIS A 114 -20.82 -7.28 -5.71
C HIS A 114 -19.41 -7.88 -5.93
N LEU A 115 -19.30 -8.93 -6.74
CA LEU A 115 -18.02 -9.54 -7.06
C LEU A 115 -17.22 -8.61 -7.98
N GLY A 116 -15.94 -8.41 -7.72
CA GLY A 116 -15.04 -7.72 -8.65
C GLY A 116 -13.88 -8.60 -9.07
N VAL A 117 -13.31 -8.27 -10.23
CA VAL A 117 -12.02 -8.80 -10.68
C VAL A 117 -11.09 -7.62 -10.89
N GLY A 118 -9.95 -7.61 -10.21
CA GLY A 118 -9.02 -6.48 -10.24
C GLY A 118 -7.78 -6.75 -9.41
N ASP A 119 -7.26 -5.73 -8.73
CA ASP A 119 -5.97 -5.83 -8.03
C ASP A 119 -6.12 -5.78 -6.50
N LEU A 120 -5.41 -6.68 -5.83
CA LEU A 120 -5.35 -6.85 -4.38
C LEU A 120 -4.07 -6.26 -3.82
N TRP A 121 -4.21 -5.38 -2.83
CA TRP A 121 -3.09 -4.73 -2.16
C TRP A 121 -3.12 -5.04 -0.67
N ILE A 122 -2.05 -5.64 -0.15
CA ILE A 122 -1.92 -5.88 1.29
C ILE A 122 -1.29 -4.67 1.98
N ILE A 123 -1.81 -4.34 3.17
CA ILE A 123 -1.41 -3.19 3.96
C ILE A 123 -0.69 -3.68 5.21
N ALA A 124 0.61 -3.40 5.31
CA ALA A 124 1.46 -3.81 6.42
C ALA A 124 2.22 -2.62 7.03
N GLY A 125 2.76 -2.84 8.22
CA GLY A 125 3.50 -1.84 8.98
C GLY A 125 2.83 -1.52 10.32
N GLN A 126 2.88 -0.25 10.74
CA GLN A 126 2.46 0.15 12.08
C GLN A 126 1.22 1.05 12.10
N SER A 127 1.04 1.84 13.17
CA SER A 127 -0.12 2.68 13.44
C SER A 127 -0.48 3.66 12.31
N ASN A 128 0.51 4.25 11.63
CA ASN A 128 0.25 5.11 10.47
C ASN A 128 -0.28 4.33 9.25
N ALA A 129 0.07 3.05 9.09
CA ALA A 129 -0.55 2.16 8.10
C ALA A 129 -1.97 1.71 8.54
N ALA A 130 -2.10 1.23 9.78
CA ALA A 130 -3.38 0.81 10.36
C ALA A 130 -4.43 1.92 10.33
N GLY A 131 -3.96 3.16 10.38
CA GLY A 131 -4.75 4.38 10.30
C GLY A 131 -5.06 4.90 11.68
N TYR A 132 -4.17 5.70 12.25
CA TYR A 132 -4.40 6.36 13.55
C TYR A 132 -4.85 7.81 13.41
N GLY A 133 -5.12 8.27 12.18
CA GLY A 133 -5.54 9.64 11.93
C GLY A 133 -6.84 9.99 12.63
N ARG A 134 -6.80 11.05 13.45
CA ARG A 134 -7.95 11.56 14.22
C ARG A 134 -8.49 12.85 13.61
N GLY A 135 -9.82 12.94 13.54
CA GLY A 135 -10.52 14.12 13.05
C GLY A 135 -11.47 13.81 11.88
N PRO A 136 -12.36 14.75 11.55
CA PRO A 136 -13.26 14.61 10.41
C PRO A 136 -12.49 14.71 9.09
N CYS A 137 -12.93 13.98 8.07
CA CYS A 137 -12.36 14.03 6.73
C CYS A 137 -13.38 13.56 5.69
N ASP A 138 -13.43 14.18 4.51
CA ASP A 138 -14.33 13.76 3.43
C ASP A 138 -13.71 12.61 2.60
N ASP A 139 -13.60 11.43 3.22
CA ASP A 139 -13.09 10.21 2.59
C ASP A 139 -14.12 9.08 2.67
N ARG A 140 -15.17 9.21 1.85
CA ARG A 140 -16.34 8.32 1.83
C ARG A 140 -16.00 6.95 1.21
N PRO A 141 -16.62 5.85 1.67
CA PRO A 141 -16.62 4.57 0.98
C PRO A 141 -17.11 4.69 -0.47
N GLU A 142 -16.59 3.83 -1.35
CA GLU A 142 -16.92 3.83 -2.78
C GLU A 142 -17.07 2.39 -3.32
N PRO A 143 -18.18 2.05 -4.01
CA PRO A 143 -18.34 0.75 -4.65
C PRO A 143 -17.19 0.46 -5.63
N GLY A 144 -16.67 -0.76 -5.61
CA GLY A 144 -15.47 -1.13 -6.38
C GLY A 144 -14.15 -0.85 -5.65
N VAL A 145 -14.17 -0.30 -4.44
CA VAL A 145 -13.03 -0.36 -3.51
C VAL A 145 -13.48 -1.15 -2.29
N HIS A 146 -13.02 -2.39 -2.20
CA HIS A 146 -13.46 -3.34 -1.18
C HIS A 146 -12.30 -3.71 -0.25
N MET A 147 -12.61 -4.29 0.89
CA MET A 147 -11.61 -4.75 1.84
C MET A 147 -11.96 -6.12 2.40
N LEU A 148 -10.94 -6.93 2.69
CA LEU A 148 -11.08 -8.08 3.56
C LEU A 148 -11.00 -7.58 5.01
N ARG A 149 -12.12 -7.57 5.73
CA ARG A 149 -12.11 -7.22 7.16
C ARG A 149 -11.36 -8.29 7.95
N LEU A 150 -10.82 -7.89 9.11
CA LEU A 150 -10.08 -8.81 9.98
C LEU A 150 -10.94 -9.95 10.57
N ASN A 151 -12.27 -9.85 10.49
CA ASN A 151 -13.18 -10.97 10.80
C ASN A 151 -13.34 -11.98 9.63
N GLY A 152 -12.54 -11.85 8.57
CA GLY A 152 -12.54 -12.73 7.41
C GLY A 152 -13.64 -12.46 6.39
N GLN A 153 -14.44 -11.40 6.55
CA GLN A 153 -15.51 -11.05 5.60
C GLN A 153 -15.08 -9.94 4.65
N TRP A 154 -15.37 -10.12 3.37
CA TRP A 154 -15.26 -9.06 2.37
C TRP A 154 -16.40 -8.05 2.52
N ASP A 155 -16.09 -6.77 2.37
CA ASP A 155 -17.05 -5.68 2.44
C ASP A 155 -16.57 -4.46 1.62
N MET A 156 -17.44 -3.48 1.40
CA MET A 156 -17.03 -2.18 0.88
C MET A 156 -16.01 -1.52 1.82
N ALA A 157 -14.91 -1.01 1.28
CA ALA A 157 -13.84 -0.43 2.09
C ALA A 157 -14.31 0.85 2.76
N SER A 158 -14.10 0.94 4.07
CA SER A 158 -14.53 2.06 4.91
C SER A 158 -13.58 2.23 6.09
N HIS A 159 -13.29 3.48 6.49
CA HIS A 159 -12.55 3.73 7.73
C HIS A 159 -13.36 3.27 8.96
N PRO A 160 -12.69 2.76 10.02
CA PRO A 160 -11.27 2.39 10.04
C PRO A 160 -11.01 1.12 9.24
N LEU A 161 -9.90 1.09 8.48
CA LEU A 161 -9.52 -0.10 7.71
C LEU A 161 -9.04 -1.25 8.61
N ASN A 162 -8.42 -0.96 9.75
CA ASN A 162 -7.88 -1.97 10.67
C ASN A 162 -8.82 -2.28 11.85
N ASP A 163 -10.14 -2.33 11.60
CA ASP A 163 -11.14 -2.61 12.65
C ASP A 163 -10.91 -4.00 13.30
N PRO A 164 -10.62 -4.05 14.62
CA PRO A 164 -10.34 -5.31 15.31
C PRO A 164 -11.59 -6.12 15.71
N THR A 165 -12.80 -5.65 15.40
CA THR A 165 -14.06 -6.30 15.79
C THR A 165 -14.14 -7.73 15.26
N ASP A 166 -14.36 -8.70 16.14
CA ASP A 166 -14.44 -10.14 15.83
C ASP A 166 -13.26 -10.67 14.99
N THR A 167 -12.07 -10.08 15.17
CA THR A 167 -10.88 -10.46 14.40
C THR A 167 -10.59 -11.96 14.50
N LEU A 168 -10.38 -12.60 13.36
CA LEU A 168 -9.84 -13.95 13.24
C LEU A 168 -8.31 -13.97 13.31
N PHE A 169 -7.68 -12.79 13.22
CA PHE A 169 -6.24 -12.59 13.13
C PHE A 169 -5.74 -11.86 14.39
N ALA A 170 -5.75 -12.56 15.52
CA ALA A 170 -5.45 -12.02 16.84
C ALA A 170 -4.07 -11.31 16.97
N PRO A 171 -2.99 -11.76 16.30
CA PRO A 171 -1.69 -11.07 16.38
C PRO A 171 -1.73 -9.60 15.96
N ASN A 172 -2.60 -9.22 15.01
CA ASN A 172 -2.67 -7.85 14.48
C ASN A 172 -3.83 -7.06 15.10
N ARG A 173 -4.34 -7.50 16.25
CA ARG A 173 -5.45 -6.84 16.96
C ARG A 173 -4.98 -5.54 17.61
N GLU A 174 -5.53 -4.43 17.14
CA GLU A 174 -5.23 -3.10 17.69
C GLU A 174 -5.68 -2.93 19.13
N TRP A 175 -4.84 -2.25 19.93
CA TRP A 175 -5.13 -1.93 21.33
C TRP A 175 -6.12 -0.77 21.50
N SER A 176 -6.26 0.06 20.47
CA SER A 176 -7.12 1.24 20.45
C SER A 176 -7.87 1.28 19.15
N ASN A 177 -9.09 1.82 19.16
CA ASN A 177 -9.88 1.97 17.93
C ASN A 177 -9.09 2.78 16.91
N PRO A 178 -8.82 2.26 15.71
CA PRO A 178 -8.17 3.03 14.67
C PRO A 178 -9.09 4.15 14.16
N GLY A 179 -8.57 4.94 13.24
CA GLY A 179 -9.22 6.06 12.58
C GLY A 179 -8.90 6.07 11.08
N HIS A 180 -8.55 7.24 10.57
CA HIS A 180 -8.31 7.45 9.15
C HIS A 180 -6.96 6.83 8.71
N SER A 181 -6.97 6.16 7.56
CA SER A 181 -5.80 5.54 6.90
C SER A 181 -5.56 6.16 5.51
N PRO A 182 -4.31 6.21 4.99
CA PRO A 182 -4.05 6.69 3.64
C PRO A 182 -4.62 5.77 2.53
N PHE A 183 -4.87 4.51 2.85
CA PHE A 183 -5.03 3.48 1.82
C PHE A 183 -6.43 3.40 1.19
N LEU A 184 -7.46 3.98 1.82
CA LEU A 184 -8.78 4.07 1.18
C LEU A 184 -8.71 4.97 -0.06
N LEU A 185 -8.12 6.15 0.07
CA LEU A 185 -7.94 7.07 -1.06
C LEU A 185 -7.00 6.48 -2.12
N PHE A 186 -5.95 5.76 -1.72
CA PHE A 186 -5.11 4.99 -2.64
C PHE A 186 -5.96 4.08 -3.53
N GLY A 187 -6.82 3.23 -2.93
CA GLY A 187 -7.68 2.32 -3.67
C GLY A 187 -8.65 3.03 -4.61
N LYS A 188 -9.25 4.14 -4.17
CA LYS A 188 -10.15 4.95 -5.03
C LYS A 188 -9.44 5.58 -6.22
N ARG A 189 -8.23 6.11 -6.02
CA ARG A 189 -7.42 6.69 -7.11
C ARG A 189 -7.03 5.63 -8.13
N LEU A 190 -6.58 4.45 -7.69
CA LEU A 190 -6.28 3.34 -8.59
C LEU A 190 -7.51 2.89 -9.37
N LYS A 191 -8.64 2.67 -8.68
CA LYS A 191 -9.90 2.28 -9.34
C LYS A 191 -10.30 3.29 -10.43
N ALA A 192 -10.23 4.58 -10.12
CA ALA A 192 -10.61 5.64 -11.06
C ALA A 192 -9.75 5.64 -12.33
N GLU A 193 -8.44 5.39 -12.19
CA GLU A 193 -7.48 5.44 -13.30
C GLU A 193 -7.38 4.14 -14.11
N LEU A 194 -7.57 2.99 -13.45
CA LEU A 194 -7.44 1.67 -14.04
C LEU A 194 -8.77 1.13 -14.58
N GLY A 195 -9.90 1.60 -14.06
CA GLY A 195 -11.25 1.26 -14.54
C GLY A 195 -11.79 -0.08 -14.05
N TYR A 196 -11.12 -0.73 -13.09
CA TYR A 196 -11.57 -1.97 -12.46
C TYR A 196 -11.48 -1.89 -10.92
N PRO A 197 -12.18 -2.78 -10.18
CA PRO A 197 -12.18 -2.78 -8.73
C PRO A 197 -10.81 -2.99 -8.06
N ILE A 198 -10.63 -2.43 -6.87
CA ILE A 198 -9.43 -2.60 -6.04
C ILE A 198 -9.80 -3.23 -4.69
N GLY A 199 -9.05 -4.25 -4.28
CA GLY A 199 -9.18 -4.89 -2.97
C GLY A 199 -8.06 -4.47 -2.02
N LEU A 200 -8.42 -4.11 -0.79
CA LEU A 200 -7.48 -3.73 0.28
C LEU A 200 -7.47 -4.79 1.38
N ILE A 201 -6.29 -5.24 1.78
CA ILE A 201 -6.13 -6.31 2.77
C ILE A 201 -5.37 -5.74 3.98
N PRO A 202 -6.06 -5.25 5.02
CA PRO A 202 -5.43 -4.74 6.23
C PRO A 202 -4.71 -5.84 7.00
N ALA A 203 -3.44 -5.58 7.32
CA ALA A 203 -2.63 -6.42 8.18
C ALA A 203 -1.74 -5.60 9.14
N ALA A 204 -1.76 -4.27 9.14
CA ALA A 204 -0.88 -3.48 9.99
C ALA A 204 -1.14 -3.67 11.50
N LEU A 205 -0.16 -3.33 12.35
CA LEU A 205 -0.33 -3.31 13.80
C LEU A 205 0.41 -2.13 14.45
N GLY A 206 -0.33 -1.29 15.18
CA GLY A 206 0.21 -0.19 15.98
C GLY A 206 1.40 -0.56 16.86
N GLY A 207 2.45 0.28 16.84
CA GLY A 207 3.66 0.11 17.67
C GLY A 207 4.61 -1.01 17.24
N SER A 208 4.30 -1.78 16.20
CA SER A 208 5.16 -2.87 15.74
C SER A 208 6.54 -2.41 15.25
N HIS A 209 7.57 -3.18 15.61
CA HIS A 209 8.94 -3.05 15.12
C HIS A 209 9.14 -3.89 13.86
N LEU A 210 10.14 -3.56 13.04
CA LEU A 210 10.47 -4.34 11.85
C LEU A 210 10.79 -5.81 12.17
N ARG A 211 11.35 -6.12 13.35
CA ARG A 211 11.63 -7.51 13.80
C ARG A 211 10.39 -8.41 13.83
N SER A 212 9.22 -7.85 14.09
CA SER A 212 7.96 -8.59 14.10
C SER A 212 7.48 -8.94 12.67
N TRP A 213 8.01 -8.22 11.68
CA TRP A 213 7.73 -8.38 10.25
C TRP A 213 8.82 -9.11 9.50
N ASN A 214 9.95 -9.40 10.12
CA ASN A 214 11.06 -10.13 9.49
C ASN A 214 11.10 -11.58 10.01
N PRO A 215 10.91 -12.61 9.15
CA PRO A 215 10.94 -14.01 9.57
C PRO A 215 12.32 -14.49 10.03
N GLU A 216 13.40 -13.75 9.75
CA GLU A 216 14.74 -14.01 10.31
C GLU A 216 14.91 -13.52 11.75
N GLU A 217 13.92 -12.77 12.26
CA GLU A 217 13.90 -12.21 13.59
C GLU A 217 12.74 -12.81 14.41
N GLN A 218 11.71 -12.04 14.75
CA GLN A 218 10.54 -12.55 15.47
C GLN A 218 9.46 -13.05 14.50
N GLY A 219 9.13 -12.25 13.48
CA GLY A 219 8.32 -12.65 12.32
C GLY A 219 6.87 -13.06 12.60
N GLU A 220 6.32 -12.79 13.77
CA GLU A 220 4.96 -13.17 14.15
C GLU A 220 3.89 -12.42 13.34
N LEU A 221 4.10 -11.13 13.06
CA LEU A 221 3.17 -10.35 12.23
C LEU A 221 3.35 -10.69 10.75
N TYR A 222 4.57 -11.06 10.34
CA TYR A 222 4.85 -11.57 9.00
C TYR A 222 4.04 -12.85 8.72
N ARG A 223 4.13 -13.85 9.60
CA ARG A 223 3.37 -15.10 9.46
C ARG A 223 1.86 -14.84 9.47
N ASN A 224 1.39 -13.96 10.35
CA ASN A 224 -0.02 -13.59 10.38
C ASN A 224 -0.48 -12.85 9.09
N MET A 225 0.37 -12.00 8.51
CA MET A 225 0.10 -11.37 7.21
C MET A 225 -0.06 -12.41 6.09
N LEU A 226 0.74 -13.47 6.08
CA LEU A 226 0.57 -14.57 5.12
C LEU A 226 -0.76 -15.30 5.33
N GLU A 227 -1.19 -15.52 6.57
CA GLU A 227 -2.51 -16.10 6.88
C GLU A 227 -3.67 -15.21 6.39
N ILE A 228 -3.57 -13.89 6.60
CA ILE A 228 -4.54 -12.92 6.09
C ILE A 228 -4.57 -12.94 4.55
N ALA A 229 -3.40 -12.93 3.90
CA ALA A 229 -3.30 -13.00 2.44
C ALA A 229 -3.90 -14.30 1.90
N ALA A 230 -3.72 -15.43 2.60
CA ALA A 230 -4.34 -16.69 2.24
C ALA A 230 -5.87 -16.65 2.33
N ALA A 231 -6.42 -16.00 3.36
CA ALA A 231 -7.86 -15.76 3.44
C ALA A 231 -8.40 -14.86 2.30
N ALA A 232 -7.54 -14.04 1.70
CA ALA A 232 -7.86 -13.24 0.52
C ALA A 232 -7.65 -13.97 -0.83
N GLY A 233 -7.07 -15.18 -0.83
CA GLY A 233 -6.82 -15.99 -2.03
C GLY A 233 -5.34 -16.16 -2.44
N SER A 234 -4.38 -15.75 -1.59
CA SER A 234 -2.93 -15.96 -1.75
C SER A 234 -2.27 -15.34 -2.99
N ARG A 235 -2.94 -14.42 -3.70
CA ARG A 235 -2.35 -13.64 -4.81
C ARG A 235 -2.54 -12.16 -4.54
N LEU A 236 -1.50 -11.38 -4.79
CA LEU A 236 -1.48 -9.95 -4.55
C LEU A 236 -0.86 -9.23 -5.75
N LYS A 237 -1.31 -8.00 -5.99
CA LYS A 237 -0.67 -7.07 -6.91
C LYS A 237 0.54 -6.39 -6.29
N GLY A 238 0.54 -6.19 -4.96
CA GLY A 238 1.64 -5.54 -4.26
C GLY A 238 1.36 -5.30 -2.78
N LEU A 239 2.36 -4.73 -2.11
CA LEU A 239 2.34 -4.40 -0.69
C LEU A 239 2.45 -2.89 -0.46
N LEU A 240 1.64 -2.40 0.47
CA LEU A 240 1.66 -1.04 1.00
C LEU A 240 2.27 -1.08 2.40
N TRP A 241 3.41 -0.40 2.58
CA TRP A 241 4.20 -0.41 3.81
C TRP A 241 4.23 0.98 4.44
N TYR A 242 3.90 1.08 5.72
CA TYR A 242 4.23 2.29 6.49
C TYR A 242 4.67 1.93 7.91
N GLN A 243 5.98 1.91 8.11
CA GLN A 243 6.62 1.54 9.37
C GLN A 243 7.97 2.24 9.50
N GLY A 244 8.46 2.34 10.73
CA GLY A 244 9.82 2.73 11.06
C GLY A 244 9.90 3.55 12.34
N CYS A 245 8.79 4.11 12.83
CA CYS A 245 8.83 4.97 14.00
C CYS A 245 9.28 4.22 15.26
N SER A 246 8.92 2.94 15.40
CA SER A 246 9.34 2.14 16.57
C SER A 246 10.85 1.85 16.54
N ASP A 247 11.41 1.48 15.38
CA ASP A 247 12.85 1.27 15.18
C ASP A 247 13.65 2.59 15.31
N ALA A 248 13.04 3.73 15.00
CA ALA A 248 13.62 5.06 15.20
C ALA A 248 13.56 5.57 16.64
N ASN A 249 12.67 5.02 17.48
CA ASN A 249 12.44 5.48 18.85
C ASN A 249 13.08 4.57 19.92
N MET A 250 14.18 3.91 19.55
CA MET A 250 14.97 3.01 20.42
C MET A 250 16.46 3.36 20.35
N PRO A 251 16.89 4.53 20.84
CA PRO A 251 18.28 5.02 20.72
C PRO A 251 19.32 4.10 21.39
N GLU A 252 18.90 3.25 22.31
CA GLU A 252 19.74 2.26 22.99
C GLU A 252 19.99 0.98 22.16
N THR A 253 19.39 0.87 20.97
CA THR A 253 19.50 -0.30 20.09
C THR A 253 20.13 0.06 18.74
N ASP A 254 20.51 -0.96 17.98
CA ASP A 254 21.01 -0.82 16.60
C ASP A 254 19.90 -0.89 15.54
N GLU A 255 18.61 -0.91 15.94
CA GLU A 255 17.48 -1.10 15.03
C GLU A 255 17.41 -0.02 13.95
N SER A 256 17.63 1.25 14.32
CA SER A 256 17.67 2.37 13.37
C SER A 256 18.84 2.27 12.38
N ALA A 257 19.99 1.74 12.82
CA ALA A 257 21.19 1.64 12.00
C ALA A 257 21.14 0.45 11.02
N THR A 258 20.43 -0.63 11.38
CA THR A 258 20.30 -1.86 10.60
C THR A 258 19.01 -1.92 9.77
N TYR A 259 18.18 -0.87 9.81
CA TYR A 259 16.85 -0.87 9.20
C TYR A 259 16.85 -1.26 7.71
N LEU A 260 17.77 -0.72 6.91
CA LEU A 260 17.84 -1.01 5.46
C LEU A 260 18.09 -2.49 5.17
N GLU A 261 19.03 -3.11 5.89
CA GLU A 261 19.38 -4.51 5.71
C GLU A 261 18.20 -5.41 6.09
N ARG A 262 17.61 -5.16 7.26
CA ARG A 262 16.45 -5.91 7.76
C ARG A 262 15.21 -5.73 6.88
N PHE A 263 14.99 -4.53 6.36
CA PHE A 263 13.90 -4.26 5.43
C PHE A 263 14.13 -4.97 4.10
N GLY A 264 15.37 -5.02 3.61
CA GLY A 264 15.76 -5.82 2.46
C GLY A 264 15.50 -7.32 2.66
N ALA A 265 15.80 -7.86 3.85
CA ALA A 265 15.49 -9.24 4.21
C ALA A 265 13.97 -9.49 4.21
N PHE A 266 13.18 -8.60 4.82
CA PHE A 266 11.72 -8.66 4.78
C PHE A 266 11.17 -8.67 3.34
N VAL A 267 11.60 -7.75 2.49
CA VAL A 267 11.16 -7.68 1.08
C VAL A 267 11.54 -8.94 0.31
N ARG A 268 12.72 -9.50 0.56
CA ARG A 268 13.16 -10.75 -0.07
C ARG A 268 12.25 -11.92 0.34
N HIS A 269 12.04 -12.13 1.64
CA HIS A 269 11.15 -13.20 2.13
C HIS A 269 9.72 -13.05 1.61
N LEU A 270 9.21 -11.81 1.60
CA LEU A 270 7.90 -11.50 1.03
C LEU A 270 7.78 -12.01 -0.42
N ARG A 271 8.77 -11.72 -1.26
CA ARG A 271 8.79 -12.14 -2.66
C ARG A 271 8.90 -13.65 -2.82
N GLU A 272 9.74 -14.28 -1.99
CA GLU A 272 9.89 -15.75 -1.96
C GLU A 272 8.57 -16.44 -1.61
N ASP A 273 7.87 -16.00 -0.56
CA ASP A 273 6.62 -16.61 -0.09
C ASP A 273 5.43 -16.37 -1.04
N PHE A 274 5.39 -15.23 -1.73
CA PHE A 274 4.39 -14.95 -2.76
C PHE A 274 4.77 -15.49 -4.15
N GLY A 275 5.99 -16.01 -4.33
CA GLY A 275 6.48 -16.53 -5.60
C GLY A 275 6.59 -15.48 -6.71
N ASP A 276 6.83 -14.22 -6.35
CA ASP A 276 6.95 -13.08 -7.28
C ASP A 276 8.14 -12.20 -6.89
N ASP A 277 9.29 -12.43 -7.55
CA ASP A 277 10.52 -11.64 -7.38
C ASP A 277 10.35 -10.15 -7.74
N SER A 278 9.29 -9.80 -8.48
CA SER A 278 8.96 -8.44 -8.89
C SER A 278 7.88 -7.79 -8.04
N LEU A 279 7.37 -8.46 -7.01
CA LEU A 279 6.27 -7.95 -6.19
C LEU A 279 6.59 -6.54 -5.70
N PRO A 280 5.76 -5.54 -6.07
CA PRO A 280 6.04 -4.15 -5.76
C PRO A 280 5.75 -3.84 -4.30
N VAL A 281 6.62 -3.02 -3.70
CA VAL A 281 6.47 -2.55 -2.32
C VAL A 281 6.48 -1.03 -2.34
N LEU A 282 5.37 -0.41 -1.96
CA LEU A 282 5.28 1.04 -1.85
C LEU A 282 5.35 1.43 -0.38
N THR A 283 6.36 2.22 -0.03
CA THR A 283 6.62 2.69 1.32
C THR A 283 6.46 4.21 1.46
N VAL A 284 6.34 4.68 2.69
CA VAL A 284 6.25 6.09 3.05
C VAL A 284 7.46 6.45 3.92
N GLN A 285 8.21 7.49 3.53
CA GLN A 285 9.29 8.00 4.38
C GLN A 285 8.70 8.63 5.65
N LEU A 286 9.29 8.39 6.83
CA LEU A 286 8.73 8.83 8.11
C LEU A 286 8.44 10.33 8.16
N ASN A 287 7.27 10.67 8.72
CA ASN A 287 6.90 12.06 9.01
C ASN A 287 7.63 12.53 10.29
N ARG A 288 7.28 13.71 10.77
CA ARG A 288 7.80 14.35 11.97
C ARG A 288 7.27 13.68 13.24
N LEU A 289 8.07 13.79 14.30
CA LEU A 289 7.72 13.50 15.68
C LEU A 289 7.77 14.82 16.46
N ILE A 290 6.65 15.30 16.95
CA ILE A 290 6.53 16.61 17.62
C ILE A 290 6.19 16.47 19.10
N GLY A 291 6.60 17.44 19.92
CA GLY A 291 6.13 17.59 21.29
C GLY A 291 6.65 16.57 22.31
N TRP A 292 7.61 15.72 21.92
CA TRP A 292 8.42 14.92 22.85
C TRP A 292 9.71 15.67 23.16
N GLU A 293 10.29 15.49 24.35
CA GLU A 293 11.67 15.92 24.59
C GLU A 293 12.57 15.04 23.72
N THR A 294 12.97 15.58 22.57
CA THR A 294 13.89 14.93 21.65
C THR A 294 15.30 15.46 21.89
N GLY A 295 16.30 14.62 21.62
CA GLY A 295 17.70 14.98 21.72
C GLY A 295 18.49 14.42 20.55
N ASP A 296 19.74 14.83 20.42
CA ASP A 296 20.59 14.55 19.25
C ASP A 296 20.59 13.06 18.83
N GLU A 297 20.62 12.11 19.78
CA GLU A 297 20.61 10.70 19.40
C GLU A 297 19.29 10.26 18.76
N LEU A 298 18.15 10.75 19.27
CA LEU A 298 16.85 10.42 18.69
C LEU A 298 16.70 11.03 17.29
N ASP A 299 17.21 12.25 17.07
CA ASP A 299 17.27 12.86 15.74
C ASP A 299 18.13 12.04 14.78
N ARG A 300 19.27 11.52 15.25
CA ARG A 300 20.12 10.63 14.46
C ARG A 300 19.43 9.30 14.14
N CYS A 301 18.75 8.67 15.09
CA CYS A 301 17.96 7.46 14.85
C CYS A 301 16.85 7.69 13.80
N TRP A 302 16.12 8.80 13.91
CA TRP A 302 15.08 9.17 12.97
C TRP A 302 15.65 9.42 11.56
N GLY A 303 16.79 10.12 11.49
CA GLY A 303 17.54 10.35 10.26
C GLY A 303 18.02 9.04 9.61
N ARG A 304 18.56 8.10 10.38
CA ARG A 304 18.99 6.78 9.90
C ARG A 304 17.84 6.01 9.24
N VAL A 305 16.65 6.00 9.86
CA VAL A 305 15.49 5.30 9.27
C VAL A 305 14.96 6.01 8.02
N ARG A 306 14.88 7.35 8.01
CA ARG A 306 14.49 8.11 6.80
C ARG A 306 15.45 7.88 5.63
N GLU A 307 16.75 7.85 5.92
CA GLU A 307 17.79 7.52 4.95
C GLU A 307 17.64 6.08 4.45
N ALA A 308 17.43 5.12 5.35
CA ALA A 308 17.19 3.73 4.97
C ALA A 308 15.96 3.57 4.06
N GLN A 309 14.87 4.29 4.31
CA GLN A 309 13.68 4.28 3.45
C GLN A 309 13.94 4.89 2.07
N LYS A 310 14.74 5.96 2.00
CA LYS A 310 15.21 6.56 0.75
C LYS A 310 16.09 5.58 -0.04
N GLU A 311 17.07 4.99 0.62
CA GLU A 311 18.02 4.05 0.02
C GLU A 311 17.37 2.73 -0.38
N ALA A 312 16.35 2.26 0.34
CA ALA A 312 15.57 1.08 -0.04
C ALA A 312 14.96 1.24 -1.44
N ALA A 313 14.35 2.39 -1.75
CA ALA A 313 13.78 2.66 -3.07
C ALA A 313 14.83 2.82 -4.18
N LEU A 314 16.09 3.06 -3.83
CA LEU A 314 17.21 3.12 -4.79
C LEU A 314 17.82 1.74 -5.04
N ARG A 315 18.01 0.96 -3.97
CA ARG A 315 18.81 -0.28 -4.00
C ARG A 315 17.98 -1.53 -4.23
N LEU A 316 16.69 -1.50 -3.88
CA LEU A 316 15.80 -2.66 -4.01
C LEU A 316 14.86 -2.44 -5.21
N PRO A 317 15.01 -3.20 -6.32
CA PRO A 317 14.11 -3.10 -7.46
C PRO A 317 12.65 -3.29 -7.06
N GLY A 318 11.72 -2.52 -7.64
CA GLY A 318 10.29 -2.60 -7.33
C GLY A 318 9.89 -2.04 -5.97
N VAL A 319 10.82 -1.39 -5.24
CA VAL A 319 10.51 -0.62 -4.03
C VAL A 319 10.37 0.86 -4.38
N TYR A 320 9.30 1.48 -3.92
CA TYR A 320 8.99 2.90 -4.15
C TYR A 320 8.80 3.59 -2.81
N VAL A 321 9.25 4.85 -2.68
CA VAL A 321 9.07 5.65 -1.47
C VAL A 321 8.37 6.96 -1.82
N VAL A 322 7.40 7.35 -0.99
CA VAL A 322 6.75 8.67 -1.08
C VAL A 322 7.05 9.51 0.17
N PRO A 323 7.16 10.84 0.03
CA PRO A 323 7.41 11.71 1.17
C PRO A 323 6.13 11.91 2.00
N SER A 324 6.31 12.15 3.30
CA SER A 324 5.24 12.56 4.21
C SER A 324 5.59 13.76 5.08
N LEU A 325 6.78 14.34 4.91
CA LEU A 325 7.30 15.36 5.82
C LEU A 325 6.46 16.64 5.87
N ASP A 326 5.78 17.00 4.78
CA ASP A 326 4.87 18.14 4.68
C ASP A 326 3.45 17.83 5.20
N CYS A 327 3.17 16.58 5.57
CA CYS A 327 1.88 16.20 6.12
C CYS A 327 1.74 16.65 7.58
N GLY A 328 0.56 17.16 7.94
CA GLY A 328 0.22 17.45 9.34
C GLY A 328 0.02 16.17 10.16
N VAL A 329 0.40 16.24 11.44
CA VAL A 329 0.14 15.19 12.44
C VAL A 329 -1.07 15.57 13.30
N CYS A 330 -1.88 14.60 13.73
CA CYS A 330 -3.03 14.83 14.61
C CYS A 330 -2.71 14.65 16.11
N ASP A 331 -1.57 14.04 16.40
CA ASP A 331 -0.95 14.00 17.73
C ASP A 331 0.56 14.23 17.58
N ASN A 332 1.38 13.64 18.45
CA ASN A 332 2.83 13.76 18.39
C ASN A 332 3.48 13.02 17.21
N ILE A 333 2.86 12.00 16.61
CA ILE A 333 3.54 11.07 15.67
C ILE A 333 2.65 10.54 14.53
N HIS A 334 1.33 10.58 14.69
CA HIS A 334 0.37 10.03 13.72
C HIS A 334 -0.11 11.10 12.76
N ASN A 335 -0.15 10.75 11.47
CA ASN A 335 -0.66 11.63 10.42
C ASN A 335 -2.14 11.97 10.65
N GLY A 336 -2.48 13.25 10.48
CA GLY A 336 -3.87 13.67 10.44
C GLY A 336 -4.59 13.15 9.18
N PRO A 337 -5.94 13.17 9.15
CA PRO A 337 -6.70 12.68 8.00
C PRO A 337 -6.32 13.33 6.67
N ASP A 338 -6.12 14.65 6.62
CA ASP A 338 -5.70 15.35 5.39
C ASP A 338 -4.29 14.96 4.95
N GLY A 339 -3.39 14.73 5.91
CA GLY A 339 -2.05 14.20 5.64
C GLY A 339 -2.11 12.79 5.04
N ASN A 340 -2.96 11.93 5.62
CA ASN A 340 -3.19 10.58 5.09
C ASN A 340 -3.77 10.60 3.66
N ARG A 341 -4.65 11.55 3.34
CA ARG A 341 -5.13 11.71 1.96
C ARG A 341 -3.99 12.03 1.00
N LEU A 342 -3.15 13.01 1.35
CA LEU A 342 -2.01 13.37 0.51
C LEU A 342 -1.05 12.19 0.30
N ILE A 343 -0.78 11.42 1.37
CA ILE A 343 0.02 10.19 1.29
C ILE A 343 -0.66 9.15 0.37
N GLY A 344 -1.97 8.95 0.50
CA GLY A 344 -2.74 8.04 -0.35
C GLY A 344 -2.69 8.41 -1.84
N GLU A 345 -2.76 9.71 -2.15
CA GLU A 345 -2.62 10.22 -3.52
C GLU A 345 -1.21 9.99 -4.08
N ARG A 346 -0.17 10.23 -3.27
CA ARG A 346 1.23 9.99 -3.65
C ARG A 346 1.49 8.52 -3.89
N LEU A 347 1.02 7.63 -3.00
CA LEU A 347 1.13 6.18 -3.18
C LEU A 347 0.42 5.73 -4.46
N ALA A 348 -0.76 6.28 -4.76
CA ALA A 348 -1.48 5.93 -5.99
C ALA A 348 -0.71 6.40 -7.23
N ALA A 349 -0.15 7.62 -7.21
CA ALA A 349 0.69 8.10 -8.29
C ALA A 349 1.96 7.25 -8.47
N ALA A 350 2.60 6.82 -7.37
CA ALA A 350 3.75 5.92 -7.40
C ALA A 350 3.39 4.54 -7.97
N ALA A 351 2.24 3.97 -7.59
CA ALA A 351 1.75 2.73 -8.19
C ALA A 351 1.48 2.91 -9.68
N LEU A 352 0.72 3.94 -10.06
CA LEU A 352 0.36 4.21 -11.46
C LEU A 352 1.61 4.42 -12.34
N GLY A 353 2.57 5.20 -11.87
CA GLY A 353 3.79 5.52 -12.62
C GLY A 353 4.83 4.40 -12.62
N GLY A 354 5.07 3.77 -11.48
CA GLY A 354 6.14 2.78 -11.30
C GLY A 354 5.71 1.33 -11.53
N VAL A 355 4.49 0.96 -11.14
CA VAL A 355 4.00 -0.43 -11.23
C VAL A 355 3.18 -0.67 -12.50
N TYR A 356 2.33 0.29 -12.87
CA TYR A 356 1.47 0.18 -14.05
C TYR A 356 2.01 0.91 -15.28
N GLU A 357 3.09 1.68 -15.14
CA GLU A 357 3.70 2.50 -16.21
C GLU A 357 2.65 3.36 -16.95
N ARG A 358 1.68 3.88 -16.20
CA ARG A 358 0.55 4.63 -16.72
C ARG A 358 1.02 6.00 -17.21
N ARG A 359 0.73 6.29 -18.48
CA ARG A 359 1.02 7.60 -19.08
C ARG A 359 0.39 8.73 -18.24
N GLY A 360 1.17 9.78 -17.97
CA GLY A 360 0.78 10.92 -17.15
C GLY A 360 1.20 10.80 -15.68
N TYR A 361 1.71 9.64 -15.25
CA TYR A 361 2.19 9.39 -13.89
C TYR A 361 3.72 9.18 -13.84
N GLU A 362 4.46 9.54 -14.88
CA GLU A 362 5.91 9.40 -14.95
C GLU A 362 6.62 10.20 -13.84
N ARG A 363 6.01 11.31 -13.41
CA ARG A 363 6.52 12.27 -12.41
C ARG A 363 6.06 11.95 -10.98
N HIS A 364 6.25 10.70 -10.55
CA HIS A 364 5.80 10.20 -9.24
C HIS A 364 6.90 10.15 -8.18
N ARG A 365 8.17 10.33 -8.57
CA ARG A 365 9.33 10.28 -7.67
C ARG A 365 9.56 11.65 -7.05
N ALA A 366 9.85 11.66 -5.74
CA ALA A 366 10.17 12.88 -5.02
C ALA A 366 11.65 13.24 -5.19
N PRO A 367 12.01 14.54 -5.16
CA PRO A 367 13.39 14.98 -5.24
C PRO A 367 14.26 14.31 -4.18
N ARG A 368 15.42 13.82 -4.60
CA ARG A 368 16.32 13.07 -3.73
C ARG A 368 17.74 13.60 -3.85
N ALA A 369 18.35 13.98 -2.74
CA ALA A 369 19.77 14.33 -2.73
C ALA A 369 20.61 13.13 -3.19
N SER A 370 21.40 13.33 -4.24
CA SER A 370 22.14 12.28 -4.93
C SER A 370 23.65 12.44 -4.84
N ALA A 371 24.16 13.66 -4.62
CA ALA A 371 25.57 13.95 -4.44
C ALA A 371 25.76 15.25 -3.65
N ALA A 372 26.89 15.36 -2.96
CA ALA A 372 27.35 16.57 -2.31
C ALA A 372 28.82 16.79 -2.67
N SER A 373 29.22 18.04 -2.96
CA SER A 373 30.62 18.37 -3.27
C SER A 373 31.04 19.66 -2.57
N ILE A 374 32.28 19.70 -2.08
CA ILE A 374 32.85 20.86 -1.40
C ILE A 374 33.56 21.74 -2.43
N ARG A 375 33.34 23.05 -2.34
CA ARG A 375 34.12 24.04 -3.10
C ARG A 375 34.35 25.30 -2.29
N GLN A 376 35.30 26.11 -2.74
CA GLN A 376 35.44 27.46 -2.23
C GLN A 376 34.75 28.43 -3.19
N SER A 377 33.92 29.34 -2.65
CA SER A 377 33.29 30.40 -3.44
C SER A 377 34.36 31.40 -3.89
N GLU A 378 34.43 31.66 -5.20
CA GLU A 378 35.33 32.67 -5.77
C GLU A 378 34.93 34.09 -5.36
N GLU A 379 33.64 34.34 -5.08
CA GLU A 379 33.11 35.66 -4.74
C GLU A 379 33.33 36.04 -3.27
N THR A 380 33.08 35.10 -2.36
CA THR A 380 33.10 35.35 -0.91
C THR A 380 34.32 34.75 -0.21
N GLY A 381 35.03 33.83 -0.86
CA GLY A 381 36.13 33.06 -0.26
C GLY A 381 35.68 32.02 0.79
N THR A 382 34.37 31.92 1.05
CA THR A 382 33.80 30.95 2.00
C THR A 382 33.73 29.55 1.39
N PHE A 383 33.83 28.53 2.24
CA PHE A 383 33.57 27.16 1.82
C PHE A 383 32.08 26.93 1.64
N GLU A 384 31.73 26.22 0.57
CA GLU A 384 30.37 25.88 0.18
C GLU A 384 30.24 24.37 -0.05
N ILE A 385 29.10 23.82 0.30
CA ILE A 385 28.67 22.49 -0.14
C ILE A 385 27.62 22.66 -1.22
N VAL A 386 27.85 22.04 -2.38
CA VAL A 386 26.88 21.96 -3.48
C VAL A 386 26.17 20.61 -3.43
N LEU A 387 24.90 20.62 -3.05
CA LEU A 387 23.99 19.48 -3.09
C LEU A 387 23.34 19.36 -4.47
N ARG A 388 23.42 18.18 -5.07
CA ARG A 388 22.71 17.83 -6.30
C ARG A 388 21.54 16.91 -5.99
N PHE A 389 20.40 17.17 -6.62
CA PHE A 389 19.20 16.34 -6.50
C PHE A 389 18.91 15.60 -7.81
N SER A 390 18.51 14.35 -7.67
CA SER A 390 17.87 13.56 -8.73
C SER A 390 16.36 13.57 -8.53
N ASP A 391 15.63 13.02 -9.51
CA ASP A 391 14.16 12.89 -9.46
C ASP A 391 13.42 14.24 -9.32
N VAL A 392 14.02 15.31 -9.84
CA VAL A 392 13.38 16.63 -9.97
C VAL A 392 12.67 16.68 -11.34
N SER A 393 11.35 16.89 -11.35
CA SER A 393 10.57 16.89 -12.58
C SER A 393 10.62 18.24 -13.31
N GLY A 394 10.61 19.34 -12.56
CA GLY A 394 10.81 20.70 -13.05
C GLY A 394 12.06 21.29 -12.42
N GLN A 395 11.88 22.14 -11.42
CA GLN A 395 12.97 22.74 -10.64
C GLN A 395 12.66 22.73 -9.14
N LEU A 396 13.71 22.72 -8.34
CA LEU A 396 13.60 22.91 -6.91
C LEU A 396 13.15 24.33 -6.57
N LEU A 397 12.21 24.46 -5.65
CA LEU A 397 11.79 25.70 -5.03
C LEU A 397 11.90 25.60 -3.51
N ALA A 398 12.18 26.73 -2.89
CA ALA A 398 12.16 26.91 -1.45
C ALA A 398 11.49 28.23 -1.08
N HIS A 399 10.57 28.20 -0.12
CA HIS A 399 9.87 29.37 0.39
C HIS A 399 10.11 29.58 1.89
N THR A 400 11.23 29.07 2.39
CA THR A 400 11.63 29.16 3.79
C THR A 400 13.08 29.63 3.92
N LYS A 401 13.41 30.18 5.08
CA LYS A 401 14.78 30.43 5.54
C LYS A 401 15.10 29.64 6.82
N GLU A 402 14.21 28.71 7.20
CA GLU A 402 14.44 27.81 8.32
C GLU A 402 15.66 26.93 8.06
N GLU A 403 16.23 26.41 9.15
CA GLU A 403 17.32 25.45 9.08
C GLU A 403 16.78 24.10 8.59
N VAL A 404 17.03 23.80 7.32
CA VAL A 404 16.66 22.52 6.67
C VAL A 404 17.87 21.61 6.56
N PHE A 405 19.07 22.19 6.41
CA PHE A 405 20.30 21.48 6.13
C PHE A 405 21.32 21.73 7.24
N THR A 406 22.01 20.67 7.63
CA THR A 406 23.13 20.74 8.56
C THR A 406 24.32 19.98 7.98
N ALA A 407 25.53 20.33 8.43
CA ALA A 407 26.74 19.64 8.06
C ALA A 407 27.54 19.28 9.32
N GLU A 408 28.26 18.16 9.28
CA GLU A 408 29.17 17.73 10.34
C GLU A 408 30.45 17.15 9.72
N ASP A 409 31.57 17.34 10.40
CA ASP A 409 32.84 16.73 10.03
C ASP A 409 33.52 16.08 11.25
N GLU A 410 34.81 15.74 11.15
CA GLU A 410 35.56 15.11 12.25
C GLU A 410 35.65 15.97 13.53
N HIS A 411 35.43 17.29 13.41
CA HIS A 411 35.41 18.24 14.53
C HIS A 411 33.98 18.56 15.01
N GLY A 412 32.96 17.86 14.51
CA GLY A 412 31.56 18.02 14.87
C GLY A 412 30.79 18.92 13.92
N ARG A 413 29.69 19.50 14.40
CA ARG A 413 28.76 20.30 13.59
C ARG A 413 29.47 21.51 12.96
N ILE A 414 29.23 21.72 11.67
CA ILE A 414 29.55 22.92 10.91
C ILE A 414 28.26 23.72 10.79
N GLU A 415 28.28 24.99 11.21
CA GLU A 415 27.13 25.86 11.03
C GLU A 415 26.96 26.21 9.55
N VAL A 416 25.76 25.97 9.03
CA VAL A 416 25.33 26.40 7.69
C VAL A 416 24.80 27.83 7.83
N THR A 417 25.60 28.81 7.42
CA THR A 417 25.29 30.23 7.61
C THR A 417 24.21 30.73 6.66
N GLU A 418 24.15 30.15 5.46
CA GLU A 418 23.14 30.43 4.45
C GLU A 418 22.97 29.19 3.57
N TRP A 419 21.76 28.97 3.04
CA TRP A 419 21.55 28.05 1.95
C TRP A 419 20.61 28.65 0.90
N ARG A 420 20.82 28.27 -0.36
CA ARG A 420 20.03 28.77 -1.49
C ARG A 420 19.90 27.74 -2.60
N VAL A 421 18.75 27.75 -3.26
CA VAL A 421 18.58 27.06 -4.54
C VAL A 421 19.30 27.87 -5.62
N THR A 422 20.21 27.25 -6.36
CA THR A 422 21.08 27.94 -7.34
C THR A 422 20.93 27.45 -8.78
N GLY A 423 20.13 26.41 -8.99
CA GLY A 423 19.77 25.89 -10.31
C GLY A 423 18.53 25.02 -10.23
N GLU A 424 18.18 24.34 -11.32
CA GLU A 424 17.00 23.46 -11.37
C GLU A 424 17.09 22.32 -10.34
N THR A 425 18.30 21.80 -10.11
CA THR A 425 18.54 20.60 -9.28
C THR A 425 19.62 20.80 -8.21
N GLU A 426 20.03 22.05 -7.95
CA GLU A 426 21.19 22.34 -7.09
C GLU A 426 20.85 23.28 -5.93
N ILE A 427 21.29 22.89 -4.73
CA ILE A 427 21.24 23.70 -3.51
C ILE A 427 22.67 23.92 -3.03
N VAL A 428 23.01 25.17 -2.70
CA VAL A 428 24.33 25.54 -2.17
C VAL A 428 24.19 25.92 -0.70
N LEU A 429 25.06 25.37 0.14
CA LEU A 429 25.16 25.65 1.58
C LEU A 429 26.48 26.39 1.85
N ALA A 430 26.42 27.61 2.38
CA ALA A 430 27.58 28.35 2.86
C ALA A 430 27.93 27.91 4.29
N LEU A 431 29.22 27.66 4.54
CA LEU A 431 29.70 27.13 5.81
C LEU A 431 30.39 28.21 6.66
N SER A 432 30.25 28.10 7.99
CA SER A 432 30.93 29.02 8.93
C SER A 432 32.44 28.80 9.04
N ARG A 433 32.92 27.63 8.63
CA ARG A 433 34.34 27.24 8.65
C ARG A 433 34.68 26.26 7.54
N GLU A 434 35.97 26.10 7.29
CA GLU A 434 36.51 25.05 6.42
C GLU A 434 36.17 23.65 6.97
N PRO A 435 35.65 22.74 6.13
CA PRO A 435 35.49 21.34 6.48
C PRO A 435 36.84 20.64 6.62
N SER A 436 36.94 19.71 7.57
CA SER A 436 38.15 18.90 7.78
C SER A 436 37.82 17.42 7.81
N GLY A 437 38.60 16.62 7.07
CA GLY A 437 38.41 15.18 6.99
C GLY A 437 37.10 14.78 6.31
N GLU A 438 36.48 13.69 6.77
CA GLU A 438 35.18 13.24 6.26
C GLU A 438 34.09 14.25 6.65
N THR A 439 33.42 14.80 5.65
CA THR A 439 32.33 15.76 5.83
C THR A 439 31.02 15.15 5.36
N PHE A 440 29.98 15.27 6.19
CA PHE A 440 28.65 14.75 5.94
C PHE A 440 27.62 15.87 5.98
N VAL A 441 26.59 15.73 5.16
CA VAL A 441 25.47 16.65 5.04
C VAL A 441 24.18 15.91 5.35
N HIS A 442 23.26 16.61 6.00
CA HIS A 442 21.95 16.10 6.36
C HIS A 442 20.89 17.08 5.86
N GLY A 443 19.72 16.57 5.50
CA GLY A 443 18.58 17.38 5.08
C GLY A 443 17.31 16.89 5.74
N ALA A 444 16.72 17.72 6.60
CA ALA A 444 15.50 17.45 7.36
C ALA A 444 15.49 16.07 8.03
N TYR A 445 16.60 15.70 8.69
CA TYR A 445 16.80 14.36 9.24
C TYR A 445 16.21 14.22 10.65
N GLU A 446 16.10 15.33 11.37
CA GLU A 446 15.69 15.42 12.75
C GLU A 446 14.27 14.87 12.97
N THR A 447 13.93 14.58 14.22
CA THR A 447 12.56 14.21 14.60
C THR A 447 11.55 15.28 14.17
N ASN A 448 11.87 16.56 14.37
CA ASN A 448 11.04 17.69 14.00
C ASN A 448 11.85 18.78 13.26
N PRO A 449 12.22 18.54 11.99
CA PRO A 449 12.92 19.52 11.17
C PRO A 449 11.95 20.65 10.75
N ALA A 450 12.49 21.62 10.03
CA ALA A 450 11.72 22.70 9.39
C ALA A 450 10.43 22.21 8.73
N TYR A 451 9.33 22.96 8.93
CA TYR A 451 8.04 22.51 8.42
C TYR A 451 7.99 22.52 6.89
N TYR A 452 8.58 23.57 6.32
CA TYR A 452 8.71 23.76 4.88
C TYR A 452 10.10 23.33 4.45
N VAL A 453 10.16 22.36 3.55
CA VAL A 453 11.40 21.91 2.90
C VAL A 453 11.36 22.25 1.41
N PRO A 454 12.51 22.24 0.71
CA PRO A 454 12.52 22.34 -0.73
C PRO A 454 11.62 21.29 -1.39
N PHE A 455 10.95 21.69 -2.46
CA PHE A 455 10.02 20.85 -3.21
C PHE A 455 10.20 21.08 -4.70
N ASP A 456 9.76 20.12 -5.51
CA ASP A 456 9.76 20.24 -6.96
C ASP A 456 8.50 20.97 -7.46
N ASP A 457 8.67 22.00 -8.27
CA ASP A 457 7.58 22.87 -8.69
C ASP A 457 6.61 22.21 -9.68
N GLU A 458 7.02 21.14 -10.34
CA GLU A 458 6.16 20.41 -11.27
C GLU A 458 5.41 19.27 -10.58
N SER A 459 6.11 18.35 -9.91
CA SER A 459 5.44 17.26 -9.18
C SER A 459 4.74 17.71 -7.89
N ARG A 460 5.12 18.88 -7.34
CA ARG A 460 4.71 19.39 -6.02
C ARG A 460 5.07 18.47 -4.87
N LEU A 461 6.02 17.55 -5.08
CA LEU A 461 6.53 16.68 -4.03
C LEU A 461 7.65 17.39 -3.27
N PRO A 462 7.62 17.38 -1.93
CA PRO A 462 8.78 17.81 -1.14
C PRO A 462 9.93 16.83 -1.34
N MET A 463 11.16 17.32 -1.13
CA MET A 463 12.34 16.46 -1.14
C MET A 463 12.22 15.35 -0.08
N LEU A 464 12.79 14.19 -0.37
CA LEU A 464 13.05 13.17 0.64
C LEU A 464 14.13 13.69 1.59
N ALA A 465 13.90 13.50 2.89
CA ALA A 465 14.92 13.68 3.89
C ALA A 465 16.09 12.72 3.66
N PHE A 466 17.28 13.12 4.06
CA PHE A 466 18.49 12.31 3.95
C PHE A 466 19.42 12.56 5.14
N TYR A 467 20.22 11.55 5.46
CA TYR A 467 21.14 11.59 6.59
C TYR A 467 22.51 11.03 6.19
N ARG A 468 23.57 11.78 6.51
CA ARG A 468 24.98 11.41 6.25
C ARG A 468 25.31 11.21 4.77
N LEU A 469 24.85 12.12 3.91
CA LEU A 469 25.37 12.21 2.55
C LEU A 469 26.79 12.76 2.60
N GLN A 470 27.77 11.95 2.17
CA GLN A 470 29.17 12.37 2.15
C GLN A 470 29.38 13.49 1.11
N ALA A 471 30.07 14.55 1.51
CA ALA A 471 30.49 15.63 0.64
C ALA A 471 31.94 15.39 0.18
N GLU A 472 32.13 15.31 -1.14
CA GLU A 472 33.41 15.02 -1.79
C GLU A 472 34.18 16.26 -2.25
#